data_AF-A0A1I6FEB1-F1
#
_entry.id   AF-A0A1I6FEB1-F1
#
_cell.length_a   1.000
_cell.length_b   1.000
_cell.length_c   1.000
_cell.angle_alpha   90.00
_cell.angle_beta   90.00
_cell.angle_gamma   90.00
#
_symmetry.space_group_name_H-M   'P 1'
#
loop_
_entity.id
_entity.type
_entity.pdbx_description
1 polymer ?
#
loop_
_entity_poly.entity_id
_entity_poly.type
_entity_poly.pdbx_seq_one_letter_code
_entity_poly.pdbx_strand_id
1 'polypeptide(L)'
;MRKPLFHIAAVIGLIATALSIPVAAQGEPVRVAEFLAECPISHRLADDPIVLPNLAGASHFHDFFGNHSTNARSTQQSLEGQTGNCNPAADISSYWVPTLYRNNTAIAPTGVTFYYLGEGVNNPAAIQPTPYGLKIVAGNAKATGDADSIARWSCLHAGHVNPSKNFVTCPAGTMLETYLDFPQCWDGRNLDSADHKSHMSYPVAGGCPSSHPVSVPKLRMVLRYPVNGSTAGLRLASGTGQTMHGDFFNVWPRAEMERRVRNCLNVVIKCDHAGNHG
;
A
#
# COMPACT_ATOMS: atom_id res chain seq x y z
N MET A 1 59.59 -12.72 75.97
CA MET A 1 58.49 -13.59 75.53
C MET A 1 57.30 -12.74 75.10
N ARG A 2 57.02 -12.64 73.79
CA ARG A 2 55.71 -12.40 73.15
C ARG A 2 55.95 -12.42 71.63
N LYS A 3 55.33 -13.38 70.93
CA LYS A 3 55.46 -13.63 69.48
C LYS A 3 54.55 -12.66 68.69
N PRO A 4 54.90 -12.26 67.45
CA PRO A 4 54.00 -11.49 66.59
C PRO A 4 53.00 -12.42 65.89
N LEU A 5 51.73 -11.99 65.81
CA LEU A 5 50.69 -12.62 64.99
C LEU A 5 50.86 -12.18 63.53
N PHE A 6 50.91 -13.13 62.61
CA PHE A 6 50.72 -12.89 61.18
C PHE A 6 49.22 -12.97 60.85
N HIS A 7 48.67 -11.91 60.26
CA HIS A 7 47.33 -11.91 59.66
C HIS A 7 47.45 -12.23 58.17
N ILE A 8 46.81 -13.33 57.75
CA ILE A 8 46.65 -13.72 56.35
C ILE A 8 45.39 -13.01 55.83
N ALA A 9 45.55 -12.08 54.89
CA ALA A 9 44.43 -11.48 54.17
C ALA A 9 44.02 -12.41 53.02
N ALA A 10 42.78 -12.90 53.05
CA ALA A 10 42.20 -13.69 51.97
C ALA A 10 41.71 -12.75 50.85
N VAL A 11 42.30 -12.89 49.65
CA VAL A 11 41.82 -12.21 48.44
C VAL A 11 40.66 -13.02 47.87
N ILE A 12 39.44 -12.50 47.99
CA ILE A 12 38.24 -13.07 47.34
C ILE A 12 38.21 -12.53 45.91
N GLY A 13 38.51 -13.38 44.93
CA GLY A 13 38.33 -13.08 43.51
C GLY A 13 36.85 -13.13 43.13
N LEU A 14 36.27 -11.99 42.73
CA LEU A 14 34.95 -11.97 42.09
C LEU A 14 35.07 -12.56 40.68
N ILE A 15 34.52 -13.74 40.48
CA ILE A 15 34.29 -14.31 39.14
C ILE A 15 33.01 -13.66 38.61
N ALA A 16 33.15 -12.73 37.67
CA ALA A 16 32.01 -12.18 36.93
C ALA A 16 31.52 -13.22 35.90
N THR A 17 30.47 -13.96 36.24
CA THR A 17 29.76 -14.82 35.28
C THR A 17 28.98 -13.93 34.31
N ALA A 18 29.45 -13.84 33.06
CA ALA A 18 28.69 -13.23 31.98
C ALA A 18 27.40 -14.05 31.75
N LEU A 19 26.26 -13.48 32.11
CA LEU A 19 24.94 -14.01 31.77
C LEU A 19 24.71 -13.79 30.27
N SER A 20 24.89 -14.84 29.48
CA SER A 20 24.50 -14.87 28.07
C SER A 20 22.98 -14.81 27.99
N ILE A 21 22.41 -13.63 27.70
CA ILE A 21 21.00 -13.51 27.36
C ILE A 21 20.81 -14.23 26.02
N PRO A 22 19.94 -15.25 25.91
CA PRO A 22 19.67 -15.88 24.63
C PRO A 22 19.01 -14.85 23.73
N VAL A 23 19.71 -14.45 22.67
CA VAL A 23 19.09 -13.72 21.55
C VAL A 23 18.05 -14.67 20.97
N ALA A 24 16.78 -14.27 21.01
CA ALA A 24 15.72 -15.02 20.36
C ALA A 24 16.12 -15.26 18.90
N ALA A 25 16.20 -16.53 18.49
CA ALA A 25 16.42 -16.89 17.10
C ALA A 25 15.27 -16.29 16.28
N GLN A 26 15.58 -15.25 15.50
CA GLN A 26 14.67 -14.75 14.47
C GLN A 26 14.47 -15.91 13.49
N GLY A 27 13.22 -16.27 13.23
CA GLY A 27 12.90 -17.29 12.23
C GLY A 27 13.50 -16.92 10.87
N GLU A 28 13.71 -17.91 10.01
CA GLU A 28 14.15 -17.65 8.63
C GLU A 28 13.19 -16.66 7.95
N PRO A 29 13.70 -15.57 7.31
CA PRO A 29 12.84 -14.56 6.71
C PRO A 29 11.92 -15.15 5.64
N VAL A 30 10.65 -14.75 5.65
CA VAL A 30 9.70 -15.15 4.60
C VAL A 30 10.12 -14.50 3.27
N ARG A 31 10.38 -15.33 2.25
CA ARG A 31 10.95 -14.90 0.96
C ARG A 31 9.89 -14.42 -0.03
N VAL A 32 9.37 -13.23 0.22
CA VAL A 32 8.44 -12.51 -0.67
C VAL A 32 8.88 -11.06 -0.73
N ALA A 33 9.14 -10.49 -1.90
CA ALA A 33 9.49 -9.07 -2.02
C ALA A 33 8.26 -8.20 -1.72
N GLU A 34 8.07 -7.79 -0.47
CA GLU A 34 6.87 -7.09 -0.01
C GLU A 34 7.15 -6.19 1.20
N PHE A 35 6.56 -5.00 1.18
CA PHE A 35 6.22 -4.26 2.40
C PHE A 35 4.82 -3.69 2.23
N LEU A 36 4.23 -3.15 3.29
CA LEU A 36 2.85 -2.66 3.24
C LEU A 36 2.62 -1.43 4.11
N ALA A 37 1.53 -0.73 3.81
CA ALA A 37 0.91 0.24 4.68
C ALA A 37 -0.59 -0.09 4.84
N GLU A 38 -1.10 0.03 6.05
CA GLU A 38 -2.53 -0.09 6.36
C GLU A 38 -3.04 1.26 6.81
N CYS A 39 -4.02 1.81 6.10
CA CYS A 39 -4.57 3.13 6.42
C CYS A 39 -6.09 3.03 6.46
N PRO A 40 -6.73 3.24 7.62
CA PRO A 40 -8.19 3.31 7.67
C PRO A 40 -8.68 4.50 6.84
N ILE A 41 -9.99 4.54 6.57
CA ILE A 41 -10.59 5.69 5.89
C ILE A 41 -10.28 6.98 6.65
N SER A 42 -9.75 7.97 5.94
CA SER A 42 -9.47 9.30 6.45
C SER A 42 -10.72 10.17 6.37
N HIS A 43 -11.25 10.34 5.16
CA HIS A 43 -12.45 11.13 4.89
C HIS A 43 -13.05 10.77 3.52
N ARG A 44 -14.15 11.43 3.16
CA ARG A 44 -14.84 11.28 1.87
C ARG A 44 -15.15 12.64 1.26
N LEU A 45 -14.75 12.86 0.01
CA LEU A 45 -14.98 14.10 -0.74
C LEU A 45 -15.26 13.81 -2.22
N ALA A 46 -15.92 14.73 -2.90
CA ALA A 46 -16.16 14.70 -4.35
C ALA A 46 -15.02 15.39 -5.12
N ASP A 47 -13.79 15.06 -4.75
CA ASP A 47 -12.56 15.74 -5.19
C ASP A 47 -11.61 14.76 -5.87
N ASP A 48 -10.76 15.26 -6.76
CA ASP A 48 -9.67 14.50 -7.37
C ASP A 48 -8.50 15.44 -7.75
N PRO A 49 -7.42 15.52 -6.94
CA PRO A 49 -6.29 16.41 -7.23
C PRO A 49 -5.38 15.95 -8.38
N ILE A 50 -5.59 14.75 -8.93
CA ILE A 50 -4.85 14.28 -10.10
C ILE A 50 -5.66 14.63 -11.35
N VAL A 51 -6.89 14.14 -11.46
CA VAL A 51 -7.70 14.20 -12.68
C VAL A 51 -8.44 15.53 -12.83
N LEU A 52 -8.86 16.16 -11.73
CA LEU A 52 -9.61 17.42 -11.73
C LEU A 52 -8.97 18.45 -10.75
N PRO A 53 -7.67 18.78 -10.95
CA PRO A 53 -6.95 19.64 -10.02
C PRO A 53 -7.61 21.02 -9.90
N ASN A 54 -7.70 21.51 -8.68
CA ASN A 54 -8.31 22.78 -8.27
C ASN A 54 -9.84 22.89 -8.47
N LEU A 55 -10.51 21.81 -8.87
CA LEU A 55 -11.97 21.79 -9.08
C LEU A 55 -12.67 21.03 -7.95
N ALA A 56 -12.80 21.68 -6.78
CA ALA A 56 -13.48 21.10 -5.63
C ALA A 56 -14.94 20.74 -5.95
N GLY A 57 -15.37 19.54 -5.59
CA GLY A 57 -16.71 19.00 -5.83
C GLY A 57 -17.00 18.61 -7.27
N ALA A 58 -16.03 18.68 -8.18
CA ALA A 58 -16.23 18.37 -9.61
C ALA A 58 -16.10 16.87 -9.94
N SER A 59 -15.57 16.07 -9.03
CA SER A 59 -15.44 14.61 -9.21
C SER A 59 -16.65 13.86 -8.64
N HIS A 60 -16.71 12.56 -8.86
CA HIS A 60 -17.56 11.70 -8.03
C HIS A 60 -16.93 11.54 -6.63
N PHE A 61 -17.70 11.00 -5.68
CA PHE A 61 -17.20 10.78 -4.33
C PHE A 61 -16.10 9.72 -4.27
N HIS A 62 -15.01 10.07 -3.60
CA HIS A 62 -13.92 9.17 -3.27
C HIS A 62 -13.82 8.96 -1.76
N ASP A 63 -13.45 7.75 -1.36
CA ASP A 63 -12.95 7.45 -0.03
C ASP A 63 -11.43 7.67 -0.04
N PHE A 64 -10.94 8.56 0.81
CA PHE A 64 -9.53 8.92 0.93
C PHE A 64 -8.87 8.20 2.11
N PHE A 65 -7.61 7.83 1.96
CA PHE A 65 -6.79 7.13 2.94
C PHE A 65 -5.40 7.76 3.05
N GLY A 66 -4.76 7.60 4.20
CA GLY A 66 -3.43 8.13 4.47
C GLY A 66 -3.49 9.59 4.89
N ASN A 67 -3.02 10.51 4.05
CA ASN A 67 -2.96 11.93 4.36
C ASN A 67 -4.35 12.50 4.74
N HIS A 68 -4.41 13.27 5.82
CA HIS A 68 -5.67 13.87 6.29
C HIS A 68 -6.13 15.08 5.48
N SER A 69 -5.23 15.70 4.73
CA SER A 69 -5.48 16.98 4.07
C SER A 69 -5.89 16.87 2.60
N THR A 70 -5.87 15.67 2.02
CA THR A 70 -6.11 15.47 0.59
C THR A 70 -7.45 16.05 0.15
N ASN A 71 -7.44 16.85 -0.91
CA ASN A 71 -8.59 17.51 -1.52
C ASN A 71 -8.21 17.99 -2.93
N ALA A 72 -9.14 18.57 -3.68
CA ALA A 72 -8.92 18.96 -5.08
C ALA A 72 -7.73 19.93 -5.31
N ARG A 73 -7.29 20.68 -4.29
CA ARG A 73 -6.16 21.63 -4.37
C ARG A 73 -4.83 21.03 -3.92
N SER A 74 -4.79 19.74 -3.62
CA SER A 74 -3.59 19.11 -3.07
C SER A 74 -2.44 19.13 -4.06
N THR A 75 -1.28 19.56 -3.57
CA THR A 75 0.00 19.50 -4.26
C THR A 75 0.97 18.68 -3.42
N GLN A 76 2.11 18.29 -4.00
CA GLN A 76 3.16 17.60 -3.26
C GLN A 76 3.54 18.38 -1.98
N GLN A 77 3.70 19.71 -2.09
CA GLN A 77 4.09 20.56 -0.96
C GLN A 77 2.99 20.67 0.10
N SER A 78 1.71 20.72 -0.30
CA SER A 78 0.62 20.82 0.68
C SER A 78 0.45 19.53 1.47
N LEU A 79 0.77 18.37 0.88
CA LEU A 79 0.65 17.07 1.52
C LEU A 79 1.83 16.76 2.46
N GLU A 80 3.05 17.18 2.12
CA GLU A 80 4.27 16.91 2.90
C GLU A 80 4.21 17.42 4.34
N GLY A 81 3.59 18.57 4.56
CA GLY A 81 3.48 19.21 5.88
C GLY A 81 2.35 18.68 6.77
N GLN A 82 1.73 17.56 6.41
CA GLN A 82 0.47 17.11 7.01
C GLN A 82 0.61 15.73 7.64
N THR A 83 -0.27 15.45 8.60
CA THR A 83 -0.37 14.13 9.24
C THR A 83 -1.19 13.16 8.38
N GLY A 84 -0.93 11.87 8.54
CA GLY A 84 -1.76 10.80 8.01
C GLY A 84 -2.19 9.80 9.09
N ASN A 85 -2.99 8.80 8.69
CA ASN A 85 -3.49 7.75 9.57
C ASN A 85 -2.94 6.34 9.23
N CYS A 86 -1.91 6.25 8.40
CA CYS A 86 -1.33 4.97 8.02
C CYS A 86 -0.52 4.34 9.15
N ASN A 87 -0.43 3.01 9.11
CA ASN A 87 0.62 2.22 9.73
C ASN A 87 1.48 1.65 8.60
N PRO A 88 2.80 1.92 8.51
CA PRO A 88 3.56 2.79 9.41
C PRO A 88 3.13 4.26 9.33
N ALA A 89 3.24 4.97 10.46
CA ALA A 89 2.94 6.40 10.54
C ALA A 89 3.86 7.27 9.66
N ALA A 90 4.97 6.72 9.17
CA ALA A 90 5.85 7.38 8.22
C ALA A 90 5.20 7.55 6.83
N ASP A 91 4.19 6.75 6.49
CA ASP A 91 3.45 6.94 5.25
C ASP A 91 2.45 8.09 5.39
N ILE A 92 2.80 9.23 4.79
CA ILE A 92 1.92 10.39 4.68
C ILE A 92 1.33 10.55 3.27
N SER A 93 1.44 9.51 2.42
CA SER A 93 0.91 9.52 1.06
C SER A 93 -0.61 9.58 1.02
N SER A 94 -1.15 9.93 -0.14
CA SER A 94 -2.59 9.96 -0.36
C SER A 94 -3.00 8.82 -1.27
N TYR A 95 -4.03 8.09 -0.87
CA TYR A 95 -4.66 7.05 -1.67
C TYR A 95 -6.16 7.31 -1.72
N TRP A 96 -6.80 7.08 -2.85
CA TRP A 96 -8.26 7.14 -2.90
C TRP A 96 -8.86 6.21 -3.94
N VAL A 97 -10.11 5.83 -3.71
CA VAL A 97 -10.92 4.96 -4.58
C VAL A 97 -12.36 5.50 -4.63
N PRO A 98 -13.17 5.21 -5.65
CA PRO A 98 -14.56 5.65 -5.67
C PRO A 98 -15.33 5.03 -4.51
N THR A 99 -16.12 5.85 -3.82
CA THR A 99 -16.93 5.39 -2.68
C THR A 99 -17.89 4.27 -3.09
N LEU A 100 -17.92 3.18 -2.34
CA LEU A 100 -18.93 2.13 -2.49
C LEU A 100 -20.25 2.55 -1.83
N TYR A 101 -21.37 2.27 -2.49
CA TYR A 101 -22.71 2.49 -1.97
C TYR A 101 -23.55 1.22 -2.04
N ARG A 102 -24.52 1.09 -1.14
CA ARG A 102 -25.72 0.26 -1.31
C ARG A 102 -26.95 1.13 -1.16
N ASN A 103 -27.80 1.19 -2.18
CA ASN A 103 -29.04 1.98 -2.15
C ASN A 103 -28.79 3.44 -1.68
N ASN A 104 -27.74 4.07 -2.23
CA ASN A 104 -27.29 5.42 -1.88
C ASN A 104 -26.74 5.62 -0.46
N THR A 105 -26.65 4.57 0.36
CA THR A 105 -25.93 4.61 1.64
C THR A 105 -24.48 4.21 1.38
N ALA A 106 -23.54 5.08 1.75
CA ALA A 106 -22.12 4.81 1.57
C ALA A 106 -21.63 3.71 2.53
N ILE A 107 -20.74 2.86 2.03
CA ILE A 107 -20.15 1.74 2.77
C ILE A 107 -18.64 1.97 2.82
N ALA A 108 -18.13 2.29 4.01
CA ALA A 108 -16.69 2.37 4.22
C ALA A 108 -16.07 0.96 4.26
N PRO A 109 -14.85 0.79 3.72
CA PRO A 109 -14.11 -0.45 3.92
C PRO A 109 -13.69 -0.58 5.40
N THR A 110 -13.66 -1.81 5.90
CA THR A 110 -13.23 -2.16 7.27
C THR A 110 -11.79 -2.67 7.32
N GLY A 111 -11.19 -2.96 6.17
CA GLY A 111 -9.78 -3.30 6.04
C GLY A 111 -9.23 -2.74 4.75
N VAL A 112 -8.12 -2.01 4.82
CA VAL A 112 -7.47 -1.37 3.68
C VAL A 112 -5.98 -1.55 3.81
N THR A 113 -5.39 -2.25 2.85
CA THR A 113 -3.96 -2.52 2.80
C THR A 113 -3.40 -2.10 1.45
N PHE A 114 -2.33 -1.32 1.50
CA PHE A 114 -1.52 -0.88 0.37
C PHE A 114 -0.24 -1.72 0.36
N TYR A 115 -0.21 -2.73 -0.50
CA TYR A 115 0.98 -3.55 -0.67
C TYR A 115 1.92 -2.92 -1.68
N TYR A 116 3.20 -2.90 -1.34
CA TYR A 116 4.31 -2.55 -2.20
C TYR A 116 5.06 -3.84 -2.53
N LEU A 117 4.90 -4.30 -3.75
CA LEU A 117 5.31 -5.64 -4.17
C LEU A 117 6.47 -5.58 -5.16
N GLY A 118 7.37 -6.56 -5.06
CA GLY A 118 8.42 -6.81 -6.05
C GLY A 118 8.03 -7.78 -7.17
N GLU A 119 6.82 -8.34 -7.13
CA GLU A 119 6.30 -9.20 -8.19
C GLU A 119 5.97 -8.40 -9.47
N GLY A 120 5.70 -9.10 -10.58
CA GLY A 120 5.38 -8.48 -11.88
C GLY A 120 6.60 -8.19 -12.76
N VAL A 121 7.78 -8.07 -12.16
CA VAL A 121 9.08 -8.03 -12.85
C VAL A 121 9.98 -9.17 -12.40
N ASN A 122 10.81 -9.69 -13.32
CA ASN A 122 11.68 -10.84 -13.06
C ASN A 122 12.94 -10.50 -12.25
N ASN A 123 13.26 -9.21 -12.09
CA ASN A 123 14.43 -8.73 -11.36
C ASN A 123 14.05 -7.75 -10.23
N PRO A 124 13.55 -8.24 -9.08
CA PRO A 124 13.24 -7.40 -7.91
C PRO A 124 14.42 -6.58 -7.39
N ALA A 125 15.66 -7.05 -7.60
CA ALA A 125 16.87 -6.34 -7.19
C ALA A 125 17.11 -5.03 -7.98
N ALA A 126 16.48 -4.86 -9.15
CA ALA A 126 16.55 -3.64 -9.95
C ALA A 126 15.41 -2.64 -9.65
N ILE A 127 14.46 -2.98 -8.78
CA ILE A 127 13.37 -2.08 -8.41
C ILE A 127 13.96 -0.85 -7.72
N GLN A 128 13.60 0.33 -8.23
CA GLN A 128 13.98 1.61 -7.68
C GLN A 128 12.90 2.17 -6.74
N PRO A 129 13.25 3.02 -5.77
CA PRO A 129 12.29 3.74 -4.93
C PRO A 129 11.23 4.45 -5.77
N THR A 130 9.96 4.37 -5.36
CA THR A 130 8.89 5.15 -6.03
C THR A 130 9.25 6.64 -5.96
N PRO A 131 9.33 7.35 -7.10
CA PRO A 131 9.67 8.76 -7.12
C PRO A 131 8.71 9.58 -6.25
N TYR A 132 9.27 10.41 -5.38
CA TYR A 132 8.48 11.35 -4.57
C TYR A 132 7.72 12.32 -5.49
N GLY A 133 6.44 12.51 -5.20
CA GLY A 133 5.54 13.30 -6.03
C GLY A 133 4.92 12.55 -7.21
N LEU A 134 5.30 11.28 -7.45
CA LEU A 134 4.68 10.47 -8.50
C LEU A 134 3.18 10.30 -8.21
N LYS A 135 2.36 10.56 -9.23
CA LYS A 135 0.92 10.38 -9.24
C LYS A 135 0.58 9.19 -10.12
N ILE A 136 -0.26 8.28 -9.67
CA ILE A 136 -0.65 7.11 -10.49
C ILE A 136 -2.15 6.90 -10.41
N VAL A 137 -2.80 6.76 -11.57
CA VAL A 137 -4.22 6.39 -11.69
C VAL A 137 -4.34 5.00 -12.32
N ALA A 138 -4.73 4.01 -11.52
CA ALA A 138 -5.01 2.65 -12.00
C ALA A 138 -6.51 2.44 -12.21
N GLY A 139 -6.87 1.53 -13.11
CA GLY A 139 -8.28 1.27 -13.44
C GLY A 139 -8.89 2.30 -14.39
N ASN A 140 -10.22 2.23 -14.51
CA ASN A 140 -10.98 2.98 -15.49
C ASN A 140 -12.33 3.40 -14.94
N ALA A 141 -12.44 4.66 -14.52
CA ALA A 141 -13.69 5.26 -14.02
C ALA A 141 -14.82 5.28 -15.06
N LYS A 142 -14.52 5.09 -16.35
CA LYS A 142 -15.47 5.12 -17.47
C LYS A 142 -15.71 3.75 -18.10
N ALA A 143 -15.29 2.67 -17.45
CA ALA A 143 -15.44 1.32 -17.98
C ALA A 143 -16.92 1.00 -18.27
N THR A 144 -17.22 0.60 -19.50
CA THR A 144 -18.57 0.18 -19.93
C THR A 144 -18.76 -1.33 -19.90
N GLY A 145 -17.70 -2.09 -19.63
CA GLY A 145 -17.72 -3.54 -19.54
C GLY A 145 -16.37 -4.12 -19.12
N ASP A 146 -16.28 -5.44 -19.14
CA ASP A 146 -15.14 -6.18 -18.59
C ASP A 146 -13.86 -6.01 -19.40
N ALA A 147 -13.97 -5.77 -20.71
CA ALA A 147 -12.83 -5.57 -21.61
C ALA A 147 -12.01 -4.31 -21.26
N ASP A 148 -12.66 -3.29 -20.71
CA ASP A 148 -12.05 -2.00 -20.38
C ASP A 148 -11.73 -1.85 -18.88
N SER A 149 -11.87 -2.95 -18.12
CA SER A 149 -11.75 -2.95 -16.66
C SER A 149 -10.68 -3.91 -16.16
N ILE A 150 -9.80 -3.39 -15.31
CA ILE A 150 -8.87 -4.22 -14.52
C ILE A 150 -9.40 -4.55 -13.13
N ALA A 151 -10.62 -4.13 -12.80
CA ALA A 151 -11.24 -4.39 -11.51
C ALA A 151 -11.18 -5.88 -11.17
N ARG A 152 -11.06 -6.18 -9.88
CA ARG A 152 -11.16 -7.55 -9.39
C ARG A 152 -11.93 -7.52 -8.09
N TRP A 153 -13.12 -8.08 -8.10
CA TRP A 153 -13.98 -8.27 -6.94
C TRP A 153 -14.04 -9.75 -6.60
N SER A 154 -13.90 -10.06 -5.33
CA SER A 154 -13.94 -11.43 -4.78
C SER A 154 -14.50 -11.41 -3.36
N CYS A 155 -14.47 -12.57 -2.70
CA CYS A 155 -14.94 -12.70 -1.33
C CYS A 155 -13.80 -13.17 -0.43
N LEU A 156 -13.56 -12.43 0.65
CA LEU A 156 -12.56 -12.76 1.66
C LEU A 156 -12.86 -14.14 2.28
N HIS A 157 -11.84 -14.99 2.38
CA HIS A 157 -11.93 -16.36 2.90
C HIS A 157 -12.94 -17.28 2.15
N ALA A 158 -13.30 -16.93 0.92
CA ALA A 158 -14.21 -17.73 0.09
C ALA A 158 -13.63 -17.97 -1.31
N GLY A 159 -12.50 -18.68 -1.38
CA GLY A 159 -11.80 -18.98 -2.63
C GLY A 159 -12.58 -19.83 -3.65
N HIS A 160 -13.72 -20.39 -3.26
CA HIS A 160 -14.65 -21.07 -4.18
C HIS A 160 -15.51 -20.09 -5.01
N VAL A 161 -15.58 -18.81 -4.61
CA VAL A 161 -16.25 -17.76 -5.39
C VAL A 161 -15.26 -17.23 -6.43
N ASN A 162 -15.58 -17.43 -7.71
CA ASN A 162 -14.76 -16.91 -8.79
C ASN A 162 -14.74 -15.37 -8.75
N PRO A 163 -13.55 -14.75 -8.87
CA PRO A 163 -13.44 -13.30 -8.95
C PRO A 163 -14.07 -12.77 -10.25
N SER A 164 -14.55 -11.53 -10.23
CA SER A 164 -15.18 -10.87 -11.38
C SER A 164 -14.71 -9.42 -11.54
N LYS A 165 -14.92 -8.83 -12.72
CA LYS A 165 -14.75 -7.40 -12.96
C LYS A 165 -15.83 -6.56 -12.32
N ASN A 166 -16.98 -7.16 -11.99
CA ASN A 166 -18.08 -6.51 -11.28
C ASN A 166 -18.30 -7.19 -9.91
N PHE A 167 -19.16 -6.61 -9.07
CA PHE A 167 -19.44 -7.14 -7.73
C PHE A 167 -19.87 -8.61 -7.75
N VAL A 168 -19.44 -9.35 -6.74
CA VAL A 168 -19.77 -10.77 -6.57
C VAL A 168 -20.64 -10.98 -5.33
N THR A 169 -21.53 -11.96 -5.38
CA THR A 169 -22.32 -12.39 -4.22
C THR A 169 -21.42 -13.16 -3.26
N CYS A 170 -21.26 -12.67 -2.05
CA CYS A 170 -20.39 -13.29 -1.05
C CYS A 170 -21.15 -14.13 -0.02
N PRO A 171 -20.66 -15.31 0.40
CA PRO A 171 -21.30 -16.12 1.43
C PRO A 171 -21.43 -15.39 2.77
N ALA A 172 -22.40 -15.79 3.59
CA ALA A 172 -22.54 -15.27 4.95
C ALA A 172 -21.24 -15.48 5.76
N GLY A 173 -20.88 -14.50 6.59
CA GLY A 173 -19.63 -14.52 7.38
C GLY A 173 -18.36 -14.15 6.59
N THR A 174 -18.48 -13.85 5.30
CA THR A 174 -17.38 -13.34 4.47
C THR A 174 -17.56 -11.84 4.18
N MET A 175 -16.61 -11.26 3.45
CA MET A 175 -16.60 -9.85 3.06
C MET A 175 -16.33 -9.72 1.57
N LEU A 176 -17.01 -8.79 0.90
CA LEU A 176 -16.65 -8.34 -0.43
C LEU A 176 -15.27 -7.69 -0.38
N GLU A 177 -14.39 -8.11 -1.28
CA GLU A 177 -13.00 -7.66 -1.35
C GLU A 177 -12.69 -7.21 -2.78
N THR A 178 -11.87 -6.17 -2.91
CA THR A 178 -11.29 -5.79 -4.20
C THR A 178 -9.79 -5.69 -4.14
N TYR A 179 -9.16 -6.06 -5.26
CA TYR A 179 -7.73 -5.94 -5.51
C TYR A 179 -7.56 -5.05 -6.74
N LEU A 180 -6.75 -4.01 -6.62
CA LEU A 180 -6.40 -3.14 -7.73
C LEU A 180 -4.88 -3.04 -7.84
N ASP A 181 -4.35 -3.61 -8.92
CA ASP A 181 -2.93 -3.51 -9.27
C ASP A 181 -2.67 -2.23 -10.05
N PHE A 182 -1.62 -1.52 -9.63
CA PHE A 182 -1.14 -0.32 -10.30
C PHE A 182 -0.04 -0.68 -11.30
N PRO A 183 0.18 0.14 -12.34
CA PRO A 183 1.36 0.01 -13.18
C PRO A 183 2.63 0.23 -12.35
N GLN A 184 3.71 -0.48 -12.68
CA GLN A 184 4.97 -0.46 -11.93
C GLN A 184 6.19 -0.11 -12.80
N CYS A 185 5.98 0.24 -14.07
CA CYS A 185 7.03 0.67 -14.98
C CYS A 185 6.87 2.16 -15.25
N TRP A 186 7.83 2.95 -14.80
CA TRP A 186 7.87 4.40 -14.94
C TRP A 186 8.75 4.81 -16.11
N ASP A 187 8.39 5.88 -16.82
CA ASP A 187 9.15 6.44 -17.95
C ASP A 187 10.52 7.03 -17.57
N GLY A 188 10.81 7.13 -16.28
CA GLY A 188 12.08 7.65 -15.76
C GLY A 188 12.16 9.18 -15.72
N ARG A 189 11.07 9.89 -16.07
CA ARG A 189 11.06 11.34 -16.24
C ARG A 189 9.88 12.04 -15.59
N ASN A 190 8.65 11.61 -15.86
CA ASN A 190 7.46 12.40 -15.57
C ASN A 190 6.75 11.91 -14.30
N LEU A 191 6.55 12.79 -13.32
CA LEU A 191 5.78 12.46 -12.11
C LEU A 191 4.26 12.41 -12.33
N ASP A 192 3.81 12.92 -13.48
CA ASP A 192 2.44 12.93 -13.97
C ASP A 192 2.47 13.18 -15.48
N SER A 193 1.45 12.77 -16.21
CA SER A 193 1.29 13.05 -17.65
C SER A 193 -0.02 13.80 -17.90
N ALA A 194 -0.17 14.40 -19.09
CA ALA A 194 -1.37 15.17 -19.42
C ALA A 194 -2.67 14.32 -19.36
N ASP A 195 -2.56 13.01 -19.56
CA ASP A 195 -3.64 12.04 -19.45
C ASP A 195 -3.63 11.27 -18.11
N HIS A 196 -2.72 11.64 -17.20
CA HIS A 196 -2.50 11.02 -15.88
C HIS A 196 -2.18 9.53 -15.88
N LYS A 197 -1.84 8.96 -17.05
CA LYS A 197 -1.62 7.52 -17.23
C LYS A 197 -0.36 7.18 -18.04
N SER A 198 -0.09 7.88 -19.14
CA SER A 198 0.96 7.52 -20.11
C SER A 198 2.41 7.58 -19.62
N HIS A 199 2.67 8.15 -18.44
CA HIS A 199 4.00 8.11 -17.80
C HIS A 199 4.26 6.79 -17.04
N MET A 200 3.24 5.93 -16.92
CA MET A 200 3.31 4.61 -16.31
C MET A 200 2.83 3.52 -17.26
N SER A 201 3.42 2.33 -17.15
CA SER A 201 3.01 1.13 -17.88
C SER A 201 2.97 -0.09 -16.96
N TYR A 202 2.13 -1.05 -17.31
CA TYR A 202 2.22 -2.39 -16.75
C TYR A 202 3.43 -3.12 -17.37
N PRO A 203 4.08 -4.03 -16.63
CA PRO A 203 5.10 -4.91 -17.18
C PRO A 203 4.52 -5.80 -18.28
N VAL A 204 5.36 -6.15 -19.25
CA VAL A 204 5.07 -7.12 -20.31
C VAL A 204 6.09 -8.25 -20.21
N ALA A 205 5.61 -9.50 -20.14
CA ALA A 205 6.46 -10.69 -20.02
C ALA A 205 7.50 -10.63 -18.88
N GLY A 206 7.12 -10.03 -17.74
CA GLY A 206 7.99 -9.93 -16.56
C GLY A 206 9.07 -8.85 -16.66
N GLY A 207 8.96 -7.91 -17.60
CA GLY A 207 9.88 -6.79 -17.75
C GLY A 207 9.16 -5.48 -18.04
N CYS A 208 9.83 -4.38 -17.73
CA CYS A 208 9.34 -3.07 -18.12
C CYS A 208 9.63 -2.79 -19.59
N PRO A 209 8.67 -2.22 -20.36
CA PRO A 209 8.90 -1.82 -21.73
C PRO A 209 10.04 -0.80 -21.84
N SER A 210 10.69 -0.72 -23.01
CA SER A 210 11.77 0.27 -23.24
C SER A 210 11.31 1.72 -23.14
N SER A 211 10.01 1.99 -23.37
CA SER A 211 9.39 3.30 -23.14
C SER A 211 9.24 3.64 -21.65
N HIS A 212 9.29 2.65 -20.76
CA HIS A 212 9.08 2.79 -19.32
C HIS A 212 10.15 2.04 -18.52
N PRO A 213 11.45 2.37 -18.69
CA PRO A 213 12.54 1.49 -18.31
C PRO A 213 12.76 1.35 -16.80
N VAL A 214 12.12 2.18 -15.96
CA VAL A 214 12.36 2.18 -14.51
C VAL A 214 11.28 1.38 -13.80
N SER A 215 11.62 0.21 -13.25
CA SER A 215 10.72 -0.52 -12.36
C SER A 215 10.67 0.15 -10.98
N VAL A 216 9.46 0.43 -10.51
CA VAL A 216 9.15 0.90 -9.15
C VAL A 216 8.37 -0.19 -8.40
N PRO A 217 8.21 -0.12 -7.06
CA PRO A 217 7.32 -1.02 -6.34
C PRO A 217 5.95 -1.09 -6.99
N LYS A 218 5.42 -2.30 -7.20
CA LYS A 218 4.02 -2.44 -7.61
C LYS A 218 3.13 -2.13 -6.42
N LEU A 219 2.35 -1.06 -6.53
CA LEU A 219 1.28 -0.80 -5.58
C LEU A 219 0.09 -1.72 -5.89
N ARG A 220 -0.40 -2.41 -4.87
CA ARG A 220 -1.67 -3.14 -4.88
C ARG A 220 -2.55 -2.63 -3.76
N MET A 221 -3.70 -2.09 -4.11
CA MET A 221 -4.74 -1.73 -3.14
C MET A 221 -5.62 -2.95 -2.87
N VAL A 222 -5.78 -3.31 -1.60
CA VAL A 222 -6.71 -4.35 -1.16
C VAL A 222 -7.70 -3.73 -0.19
N LEU A 223 -8.97 -3.70 -0.57
CA LEU A 223 -10.05 -3.14 0.24
C LEU A 223 -11.09 -4.20 0.56
N ARG A 224 -11.48 -4.28 1.82
CA ARG A 224 -12.46 -5.21 2.35
C ARG A 224 -13.66 -4.43 2.86
N TYR A 225 -14.83 -4.72 2.32
CA TYR A 225 -16.09 -4.11 2.70
C TYR A 225 -16.91 -5.11 3.52
N PRO A 226 -17.60 -4.67 4.58
CA PRO A 226 -18.47 -5.53 5.40
C PRO A 226 -19.78 -5.85 4.66
N VAL A 227 -19.65 -6.43 3.46
CA VAL A 227 -20.72 -6.75 2.53
C VAL A 227 -20.66 -8.23 2.23
N ASN A 228 -21.77 -8.92 2.46
CA ASN A 228 -22.02 -10.26 1.96
C ASN A 228 -23.47 -10.39 1.49
N GLY A 229 -23.82 -11.54 0.93
CA GLY A 229 -25.10 -11.78 0.28
C GLY A 229 -25.22 -11.04 -1.06
N SER A 230 -26.45 -10.64 -1.37
CA SER A 230 -26.82 -10.06 -2.66
C SER A 230 -26.05 -8.79 -3.01
N THR A 231 -25.65 -8.66 -4.28
CA THR A 231 -25.05 -7.45 -4.86
C THR A 231 -26.09 -6.39 -5.25
N ALA A 232 -27.38 -6.65 -5.06
CA ALA A 232 -28.45 -5.72 -5.39
C ALA A 232 -28.26 -4.37 -4.69
N GLY A 233 -28.36 -3.29 -5.47
CA GLY A 233 -28.19 -1.92 -5.00
C GLY A 233 -26.73 -1.49 -4.81
N LEU A 234 -25.74 -2.36 -5.03
CA LEU A 234 -24.33 -1.98 -5.00
C LEU A 234 -23.96 -1.13 -6.22
N ARG A 235 -23.22 -0.05 -5.97
CA ARG A 235 -22.58 0.78 -6.99
C ARG A 235 -21.37 1.49 -6.42
N LEU A 236 -20.38 1.75 -7.27
CA LEU A 236 -19.36 2.74 -7.00
C LEU A 236 -19.93 4.14 -7.26
N ALA A 237 -19.28 5.17 -6.72
CA ALA A 237 -19.59 6.56 -7.06
C ALA A 237 -19.45 6.84 -8.56
N SER A 238 -18.54 6.12 -9.23
CA SER A 238 -18.28 6.17 -10.67
C SER A 238 -19.19 5.26 -11.52
N GLY A 239 -20.03 4.41 -10.92
CA GLY A 239 -20.92 3.52 -11.67
C GLY A 239 -20.93 2.08 -11.14
N THR A 240 -20.84 1.09 -12.04
CA THR A 240 -20.81 -0.33 -11.66
C THR A 240 -19.45 -0.71 -11.03
N GLY A 241 -19.31 -1.94 -10.52
CA GLY A 241 -18.02 -2.44 -10.00
C GLY A 241 -16.90 -2.46 -11.04
N GLN A 242 -17.23 -2.48 -12.34
CA GLN A 242 -16.25 -2.41 -13.42
C GLN A 242 -15.53 -1.06 -13.47
N THR A 243 -16.16 0.00 -12.95
CA THR A 243 -15.58 1.35 -12.91
C THR A 243 -14.55 1.53 -11.78
N MET A 244 -14.19 0.44 -11.08
CA MET A 244 -13.17 0.48 -10.04
C MET A 244 -11.87 1.07 -10.60
N HIS A 245 -11.40 2.08 -9.90
CA HIS A 245 -10.13 2.74 -10.12
C HIS A 245 -9.57 3.14 -8.77
N GLY A 246 -8.32 3.56 -8.78
CA GLY A 246 -7.66 4.01 -7.59
C GLY A 246 -6.51 4.91 -7.98
N ASP A 247 -6.22 5.79 -7.04
CA ASP A 247 -5.35 6.91 -7.26
C ASP A 247 -4.37 6.97 -6.11
N PHE A 248 -3.12 7.28 -6.47
CA PHE A 248 -2.02 7.33 -5.53
C PHE A 248 -1.21 8.59 -5.80
N PHE A 249 -0.97 9.38 -4.75
CA PHE A 249 -0.06 10.51 -4.79
C PHE A 249 1.05 10.28 -3.75
N ASN A 250 2.23 9.93 -4.25
CA ASN A 250 3.35 9.53 -3.41
C ASN A 250 3.97 10.71 -2.68
N VAL A 251 3.86 10.73 -1.36
CA VAL A 251 4.66 11.61 -0.49
C VAL A 251 5.29 10.84 0.67
N TRP A 252 5.60 9.55 0.47
CA TRP A 252 6.48 8.84 1.40
C TRP A 252 7.79 9.61 1.62
N PRO A 253 8.29 9.73 2.86
CA PRO A 253 9.61 10.26 3.10
C PRO A 253 10.64 9.49 2.26
N ARG A 254 11.42 10.21 1.45
CA ARG A 254 12.32 9.61 0.44
C ARG A 254 13.24 8.55 1.04
N ALA A 255 13.86 8.85 2.18
CA ALA A 255 14.76 7.95 2.89
C ALA A 255 14.06 6.67 3.36
N GLU A 256 12.77 6.75 3.73
CA GLU A 256 12.00 5.60 4.19
C GLU A 256 11.56 4.70 3.02
N MET A 257 11.08 5.30 1.91
CA MET A 257 10.80 4.55 0.67
C MET A 257 12.05 3.84 0.17
N GLU A 258 13.17 4.56 0.12
CA GLU A 258 14.48 4.00 -0.22
C GLU A 258 14.90 2.84 0.70
N ARG A 259 14.76 3.00 2.01
CA ARG A 259 15.09 1.96 2.99
C ARG A 259 14.23 0.71 2.78
N ARG A 260 12.92 0.86 2.59
CA ARG A 260 11.99 -0.25 2.37
C ARG A 260 12.26 -0.98 1.06
N VAL A 261 12.53 -0.27 -0.02
CA VAL A 261 12.90 -0.90 -1.29
C VAL A 261 14.18 -1.73 -1.14
N ARG A 262 15.22 -1.17 -0.53
CA ARG A 262 16.48 -1.90 -0.30
C ARG A 262 16.32 -3.11 0.61
N ASN A 263 15.62 -2.95 1.74
CA ASN A 263 15.58 -3.97 2.80
C ASN A 263 14.48 -5.02 2.61
N CYS A 264 13.47 -4.75 1.79
CA CYS A 264 12.33 -5.65 1.59
C CYS A 264 12.29 -6.16 0.16
N LEU A 265 12.30 -5.25 -0.83
CA LEU A 265 12.07 -5.65 -2.22
C LEU A 265 13.33 -6.20 -2.89
N ASN A 266 14.44 -5.47 -2.83
CA ASN A 266 15.66 -5.85 -3.56
C ASN A 266 16.28 -7.16 -3.02
N VAL A 267 16.03 -7.50 -1.76
CA VAL A 267 16.51 -8.72 -1.11
C VAL A 267 15.46 -9.85 -1.04
N VAL A 268 14.23 -9.60 -1.54
CA VAL A 268 13.12 -10.55 -1.57
C VAL A 268 12.77 -11.06 -0.16
N ILE A 269 12.40 -10.12 0.70
CA ILE A 269 12.00 -10.36 2.10
C ILE A 269 10.68 -9.67 2.39
N LYS A 270 9.78 -10.40 3.05
CA LYS A 270 8.53 -9.85 3.53
C LYS A 270 8.82 -9.01 4.76
N CYS A 271 8.53 -7.73 4.66
CA CYS A 271 8.68 -6.81 5.77
C CYS A 271 7.37 -6.57 6.50
N ASP A 272 7.47 -6.40 7.82
CA ASP A 272 6.38 -5.91 8.65
C ASP A 272 6.14 -4.40 8.45
N HIS A 273 5.20 -3.85 9.22
CA HIS A 273 4.89 -2.41 9.20
C HIS A 273 6.11 -1.53 9.54
N ALA A 274 7.00 -1.97 10.42
CA ALA A 274 8.22 -1.25 10.76
C ALA A 274 9.28 -1.31 9.64
N GLY A 275 9.05 -2.13 8.60
CA GLY A 275 10.03 -2.36 7.55
C GLY A 275 11.19 -3.23 8.04
N ASN A 276 10.93 -4.07 9.04
CA ASN A 276 11.84 -5.09 9.54
C ASN A 276 11.47 -6.44 8.92
N HIS A 277 12.43 -7.37 8.90
CA HIS A 277 12.18 -8.72 8.40
C HIS A 277 11.16 -9.39 9.31
N GLY A 278 10.02 -9.78 8.73
CA GLY A 278 8.94 -10.50 9.43
C GLY A 278 9.18 -11.99 9.52
#